data_AF-A0A9P7JXW3-F1
#
_entry.id   AF-A0A9P7JXW3-F1
#
_cell.length_a   1.000
_cell.length_b   1.000
_cell.length_c   1.000
_cell.angle_alpha   90.00
_cell.angle_beta   90.00
_cell.angle_gamma   90.00
#
_symmetry.space_group_name_H-M   'P 1'
#
loop_
_entity.id
_entity.type
_entity.pdbx_description
1 polymer ?
#
loop_
_entity_poly.entity_id
_entity_poly.type
_entity_poly.pdbx_seq_one_letter_code
_entity_poly.pdbx_strand_id
1 'polypeptide(L)'
;MTATQVLPECWGHRGASAVFPENTLASFEAAINDGAEGIESDVHVSLDGVVIMFHDPDLERTTGSKGLIRDRHWYGKDGMEHLRTIKQPQQCIPTFAQTIALLMKPENQHVKFNVDVKVQNDPDRLFSIMHDVISTQPDWQTKLAPRILLGLWHPRFVAFAKARLQYCRRSHIGVSLSIARKYFWDGVEVFSMAFASLTTYDGQKFRNECKAAGKKIMVWTVNEPEHMMEAVRWGIDVILTDVTKKWLELRAALQVNYDSILSQYSRWFLWTTWKFYLPSILANRATRLYLEGAAGPFDNFAPPETSVTVVA
;
A
#
# COMPACT_ATOMS: atom_id res chain seq x y z
N MET A 1 -31.42 18.55 3.29
CA MET A 1 -30.06 18.29 3.80
C MET A 1 -29.41 17.32 2.82
N THR A 2 -28.50 17.79 1.98
CA THR A 2 -27.69 16.90 1.13
C THR A 2 -26.85 16.03 2.06
N ALA A 3 -26.89 14.71 1.87
CA ALA A 3 -25.99 13.82 2.60
C ALA A 3 -24.55 14.34 2.40
N THR A 4 -23.80 14.51 3.49
CA THR A 4 -22.39 14.92 3.40
C THR A 4 -21.66 13.90 2.56
N GLN A 5 -21.24 14.31 1.35
CA GLN A 5 -20.55 13.44 0.42
C GLN A 5 -19.21 13.02 1.06
N VAL A 6 -19.06 11.73 1.35
CA VAL A 6 -17.78 11.21 1.85
C VAL A 6 -16.80 11.18 0.67
N LEU A 7 -15.75 11.99 0.75
CA LEU A 7 -14.70 12.05 -0.26
C LEU A 7 -13.55 11.10 0.11
N PRO A 8 -12.79 10.57 -0.88
CA PRO A 8 -11.67 9.68 -0.61
C PRO A 8 -10.63 10.29 0.34
N GLU A 9 -10.07 9.47 1.22
CA GLU A 9 -8.87 9.82 1.98
C GLU A 9 -7.66 9.98 1.04
N CYS A 10 -6.68 10.78 1.46
CA CYS A 10 -5.41 10.98 0.76
C CYS A 10 -4.34 10.14 1.44
N TRP A 11 -3.82 9.11 0.75
CA TRP A 11 -2.70 8.34 1.26
C TRP A 11 -1.49 8.52 0.33
N GLY A 12 -0.33 8.87 0.90
CA GLY A 12 0.90 9.09 0.13
C GLY A 12 1.52 7.78 -0.33
N HIS A 13 1.53 7.52 -1.64
CA HIS A 13 2.17 6.33 -2.23
C HIS A 13 3.69 6.46 -2.14
N ARG A 14 4.29 5.64 -1.26
CA ARG A 14 5.69 5.77 -0.82
C ARG A 14 6.01 7.15 -0.21
N GLY A 15 5.00 7.78 0.42
CA GLY A 15 4.99 9.18 0.87
C GLY A 15 4.64 10.18 -0.24
N ALA A 16 5.15 11.41 -0.18
CA ALA A 16 5.04 12.43 -1.23
C ALA A 16 6.11 12.22 -2.32
N SER A 17 6.09 11.03 -2.94
CA SER A 17 7.18 10.50 -3.77
C SER A 17 7.38 11.23 -5.11
N ALA A 18 6.42 12.06 -5.55
CA ALA A 18 6.63 12.93 -6.69
C ALA A 18 7.72 13.97 -6.40
N VAL A 19 7.73 14.54 -5.20
CA VAL A 19 8.66 15.61 -4.80
C VAL A 19 9.91 15.04 -4.13
N PHE A 20 9.73 14.11 -3.19
CA PHE A 20 10.81 13.53 -2.39
C PHE A 20 11.24 12.14 -2.91
N PRO A 21 12.39 11.60 -2.49
CA PRO A 21 12.75 10.22 -2.80
C PRO A 21 11.73 9.26 -2.16
N GLU A 22 11.20 8.34 -2.96
CA GLU A 22 10.24 7.33 -2.48
C GLU A 22 10.77 6.55 -1.28
N ASN A 23 9.87 6.12 -0.39
CA ASN A 23 10.19 5.31 0.78
C ASN A 23 11.28 5.93 1.68
N THR A 24 11.23 7.24 1.91
CA THR A 24 12.12 7.95 2.84
C THR A 24 11.34 8.66 3.93
N LEU A 25 11.98 8.93 5.08
CA LEU A 25 11.35 9.69 6.16
C LEU A 25 10.89 11.07 5.70
N ALA A 26 11.64 11.78 4.87
CA ALA A 26 11.16 13.06 4.37
C ALA A 26 9.99 12.94 3.39
N SER A 27 9.91 11.87 2.60
CA SER A 27 8.73 11.62 1.77
C SER A 27 7.49 11.39 2.64
N PHE A 28 7.63 10.64 3.73
CA PHE A 28 6.54 10.41 4.68
C PHE A 28 6.15 11.67 5.44
N GLU A 29 7.12 12.39 5.99
CA GLU A 29 6.89 13.66 6.70
C GLU A 29 6.25 14.71 5.79
N ALA A 30 6.67 14.80 4.52
CA ALA A 30 6.06 15.69 3.55
C ALA A 30 4.58 15.34 3.28
N ALA A 31 4.25 14.05 3.09
CA ALA A 31 2.86 13.62 2.92
C ALA A 31 2.00 13.96 4.15
N ILE A 32 2.52 13.72 5.36
CA ILE A 32 1.83 14.05 6.61
C ILE A 32 1.64 15.57 6.74
N ASN A 33 2.67 16.36 6.42
CA ASN A 33 2.63 17.83 6.48
C ASN A 33 1.67 18.42 5.44
N ASP A 34 1.49 17.78 4.29
CA ASP A 34 0.45 18.17 3.33
C ASP A 34 -0.97 17.98 3.91
N GLY A 35 -1.13 17.07 4.87
CA GLY A 35 -2.41 16.72 5.51
C GLY A 35 -2.97 15.35 5.09
N ALA A 36 -2.13 14.44 4.58
CA ALA A 36 -2.56 13.09 4.21
C ALA A 36 -3.00 12.29 5.45
N GLU A 37 -4.13 11.58 5.36
CA GLU A 37 -4.62 10.72 6.43
C GLU A 37 -3.85 9.40 6.55
N GLY A 38 -3.02 9.08 5.56
CA GLY A 38 -2.18 7.89 5.59
C GLY A 38 -0.94 8.01 4.73
N ILE A 39 0.00 7.10 5.00
CA ILE A 39 1.15 6.84 4.16
C ILE A 39 1.14 5.37 3.75
N GLU A 40 1.72 5.10 2.60
CA GLU A 40 1.97 3.75 2.12
C GLU A 40 3.48 3.56 1.94
N SER A 41 3.97 2.37 2.25
CA SER A 41 5.35 1.99 2.01
C SER A 41 5.49 0.48 1.82
N ASP A 42 6.56 0.11 1.15
CA ASP A 42 6.92 -1.24 0.76
C ASP A 42 7.91 -1.87 1.74
N VAL A 43 7.80 -3.17 2.05
CA VAL A 43 8.72 -3.83 2.99
C VAL A 43 9.52 -4.97 2.39
N HIS A 44 10.82 -4.99 2.72
CA HIS A 44 11.71 -6.14 2.56
C HIS A 44 12.48 -6.41 3.86
N VAL A 45 12.97 -7.64 4.02
CA VAL A 45 13.83 -8.05 5.16
C VAL A 45 15.27 -8.22 4.69
N SER A 46 16.22 -7.57 5.38
CA SER A 46 17.66 -7.77 5.16
C SER A 46 18.14 -9.16 5.60
N LEU A 47 19.36 -9.52 5.24
CA LEU A 47 19.96 -10.81 5.63
C LEU A 47 19.99 -11.01 7.15
N ASP A 48 20.31 -9.96 7.90
CA ASP A 48 20.38 -9.91 9.38
C ASP A 48 19.06 -9.53 10.07
N GLY A 49 17.93 -9.55 9.36
CA GLY A 49 16.60 -9.47 9.99
C GLY A 49 16.11 -8.06 10.31
N VAL A 50 16.55 -7.05 9.56
CA VAL A 50 16.00 -5.69 9.64
C VAL A 50 14.96 -5.51 8.55
N VAL A 51 13.74 -5.11 8.94
CA VAL A 51 12.69 -4.74 7.99
C VAL A 51 12.94 -3.31 7.52
N ILE A 52 13.04 -3.10 6.20
CA ILE A 52 13.36 -1.82 5.58
C ILE A 52 12.26 -1.36 4.63
N MET A 53 12.10 -0.05 4.50
CA MET A 53 11.12 0.59 3.62
C MET A 53 11.71 0.69 2.21
N PHE A 54 11.35 -0.22 1.31
CA PHE A 54 11.93 -0.27 -0.03
C PHE A 54 11.06 -1.05 -1.01
N HIS A 55 10.91 -0.56 -2.24
CA HIS A 55 10.01 -1.16 -3.23
C HIS A 55 10.58 -2.40 -3.92
N ASP A 56 11.70 -2.23 -4.60
CA ASP A 56 12.29 -3.27 -5.44
C ASP A 56 13.02 -4.33 -4.60
N PRO A 57 13.14 -5.58 -5.08
CA PRO A 57 13.90 -6.60 -4.36
C PRO A 57 15.43 -6.34 -4.41
N ASP A 58 15.90 -5.52 -5.35
CA ASP A 58 17.28 -5.06 -5.48
C ASP A 58 17.41 -3.56 -5.17
N LEU A 59 18.64 -3.11 -4.93
CA LEU A 59 18.95 -1.75 -4.48
C LEU A 59 19.20 -0.75 -5.62
N GLU A 60 19.23 -1.20 -6.87
CA GLU A 60 19.97 -0.50 -7.93
C GLU A 60 19.24 0.78 -8.37
N ARG A 61 17.93 0.71 -8.60
CA ARG A 61 17.16 1.81 -9.18
C ARG A 61 17.21 3.09 -8.34
N THR A 62 17.11 2.99 -7.02
CA THR A 62 16.96 4.17 -6.14
C THR A 62 18.21 4.53 -5.36
N THR A 63 19.21 3.63 -5.27
CA THR A 63 20.47 3.89 -4.52
C THR A 63 21.72 3.76 -5.38
N GLY A 64 21.64 3.11 -6.54
CA GLY A 64 22.79 2.79 -7.39
C GLY A 64 23.66 1.65 -6.87
N SER A 65 23.36 1.12 -5.67
CA SER A 65 24.02 -0.06 -5.12
C SER A 65 23.46 -1.33 -5.76
N LYS A 66 24.32 -2.32 -6.01
CA LYS A 66 23.90 -3.59 -6.63
C LYS A 66 23.54 -4.64 -5.58
N GLY A 67 22.77 -5.64 -6.01
CA GLY A 67 22.45 -6.84 -5.24
C GLY A 67 21.06 -6.82 -4.63
N LEU A 68 20.59 -8.01 -4.25
CA LEU A 68 19.29 -8.24 -3.62
C LEU A 68 19.35 -7.88 -2.14
N ILE A 69 18.28 -7.26 -1.63
CA ILE A 69 18.16 -6.86 -0.22
C ILE A 69 18.31 -8.06 0.72
N ARG A 70 17.65 -9.17 0.38
CA ARG A 70 17.66 -10.40 1.19
C ARG A 70 19.05 -11.04 1.37
N ASP A 71 19.99 -10.70 0.49
CA ASP A 71 21.34 -11.27 0.46
C ASP A 71 22.37 -10.30 1.10
N ARG A 72 21.93 -9.18 1.69
CA ARG A 72 22.81 -8.16 2.26
C ARG A 72 22.49 -7.86 3.72
N HIS A 73 23.55 -7.64 4.50
CA HIS A 73 23.44 -7.15 5.87
C HIS A 73 22.99 -5.69 5.89
N TRP A 74 22.11 -5.37 6.85
CA TRP A 74 21.76 -4.00 7.17
C TRP A 74 22.89 -3.31 7.91
N TYR A 75 23.44 -3.98 8.93
CA TYR A 75 24.47 -3.41 9.80
C TYR A 75 25.89 -3.70 9.30
N GLY A 76 26.82 -2.86 9.76
CA GLY A 76 28.27 -3.07 9.61
C GLY A 76 28.91 -2.16 8.57
N LYS A 77 30.23 -2.26 8.43
CA LYS A 77 31.03 -1.32 7.63
C LYS A 77 30.54 -1.13 6.18
N ASP A 78 30.07 -2.22 5.57
CA ASP A 78 29.52 -2.25 4.20
C ASP A 78 28.00 -2.49 4.19
N GLY A 79 27.36 -2.24 5.35
CA GLY A 79 25.94 -2.43 5.60
C GLY A 79 25.06 -1.45 4.85
N MET A 80 23.82 -1.87 4.58
CA MET A 80 22.85 -1.04 3.87
C MET A 80 22.46 0.25 4.62
N GLU A 81 22.70 0.34 5.94
CA GLU A 81 22.45 1.56 6.73
C GLU A 81 23.22 2.80 6.24
N HIS A 82 24.31 2.59 5.50
CA HIS A 82 25.13 3.64 4.91
C HIS A 82 24.68 4.05 3.49
N LEU A 83 23.75 3.32 2.87
CA LEU A 83 23.25 3.66 1.55
C LEU A 83 22.40 4.93 1.59
N ARG A 84 22.39 5.65 0.47
CA ARG A 84 21.62 6.87 0.28
C ARG A 84 20.84 6.82 -1.03
N THR A 85 19.70 7.47 -1.05
CA THR A 85 18.92 7.65 -2.28
C THR A 85 19.68 8.48 -3.31
N ILE A 86 19.49 8.18 -4.59
CA ILE A 86 20.03 8.99 -5.71
C ILE A 86 19.24 10.30 -5.82
N LYS A 87 17.91 10.23 -5.76
CA LYS A 87 17.03 11.41 -5.82
C LYS A 87 17.30 12.31 -4.60
N GLN A 88 17.28 13.61 -4.84
CA GLN A 88 17.47 14.63 -3.80
C GLN A 88 16.16 14.91 -3.03
N PRO A 89 16.25 15.31 -1.75
CA PRO A 89 17.45 15.29 -0.91
C PRO A 89 17.89 13.84 -0.61
N GLN A 90 19.18 13.54 -0.72
CA GLN A 90 19.69 12.18 -0.44
C GLN A 90 19.45 11.78 1.02
N GLN A 91 18.88 10.60 1.25
CA GLN A 91 18.57 10.10 2.60
C GLN A 91 18.88 8.61 2.76
N CYS A 92 19.05 8.19 4.01
CA CYS A 92 19.10 6.77 4.35
C CYS A 92 17.78 6.09 3.99
N ILE A 93 17.85 4.79 3.71
CA ILE A 93 16.67 3.94 3.68
C ILE A 93 16.10 3.87 5.11
N PRO A 94 14.81 4.17 5.35
CA PRO A 94 14.21 4.00 6.66
C PRO A 94 14.00 2.53 7.00
N THR A 95 14.19 2.18 8.26
CA THR A 95 13.72 0.88 8.80
C THR A 95 12.25 0.97 9.18
N PHE A 96 11.59 -0.18 9.30
CA PHE A 96 10.21 -0.27 9.81
C PHE A 96 10.13 0.34 11.21
N ALA A 97 11.11 0.10 12.08
CA ALA A 97 11.18 0.70 13.41
C ALA A 97 11.24 2.24 13.36
N GLN A 98 12.02 2.82 12.44
CA GLN A 98 12.06 4.28 12.26
C GLN A 98 10.71 4.83 11.76
N THR A 99 10.05 4.13 10.83
CA THR A 99 8.72 4.51 10.35
C THR A 99 7.66 4.41 11.46
N ILE A 100 7.71 3.36 12.29
CA ILE A 100 6.83 3.23 13.45
C ILE A 100 7.08 4.36 14.46
N ALA A 101 8.35 4.70 14.73
CA ALA A 101 8.69 5.83 15.60
C ALA A 101 8.13 7.16 15.06
N LEU A 102 8.19 7.39 13.75
CA LEU A 102 7.56 8.55 13.10
C LEU A 102 6.04 8.58 13.32
N LEU A 103 5.36 7.45 13.17
CA LEU A 103 3.90 7.33 13.37
C LEU A 103 3.48 7.42 14.83
N MET A 104 4.40 7.18 15.77
CA MET A 104 4.16 7.28 17.21
C MET A 104 4.37 8.68 17.78
N LYS A 105 4.92 9.63 17.00
CA LYS A 105 4.96 11.04 17.40
C LYS A 105 3.54 11.55 17.71
N PRO A 106 3.30 12.34 18.79
CA PRO A 106 1.97 12.78 19.19
C PRO A 106 1.16 13.45 18.07
N GLU A 107 1.81 14.29 17.26
CA GLU A 107 1.23 14.98 16.12
C GLU A 107 0.78 14.03 14.99
N ASN A 108 1.37 12.83 14.90
CA ASN A 108 1.15 11.86 13.83
C ASN A 108 0.19 10.72 14.21
N GLN A 109 -0.42 10.78 15.39
CA GLN A 109 -1.34 9.73 15.88
C GLN A 109 -2.61 9.58 15.03
N HIS A 110 -2.90 10.55 14.16
CA HIS A 110 -4.01 10.49 13.20
C HIS A 110 -3.69 9.72 11.91
N VAL A 111 -2.40 9.49 11.62
CA VAL A 111 -1.91 8.95 10.34
C VAL A 111 -2.02 7.42 10.31
N LYS A 112 -2.61 6.87 9.25
CA LYS A 112 -2.67 5.43 8.97
C LYS A 112 -1.46 4.97 8.17
N PHE A 113 -1.13 3.69 8.27
CA PHE A 113 0.01 3.11 7.56
C PHE A 113 -0.39 1.87 6.76
N ASN A 114 -0.34 1.99 5.43
CA ASN A 114 -0.40 0.83 4.54
C ASN A 114 0.99 0.24 4.35
N VAL A 115 1.16 -1.03 4.69
CA VAL A 115 2.42 -1.77 4.53
C VAL A 115 2.28 -2.72 3.36
N ASP A 116 2.85 -2.39 2.21
CA ASP A 116 2.88 -3.30 1.05
C ASP A 116 3.90 -4.43 1.27
N VAL A 117 3.39 -5.64 1.49
CA VAL A 117 4.19 -6.83 1.78
C VAL A 117 4.66 -7.46 0.47
N LYS A 118 5.94 -7.27 0.17
CA LYS A 118 6.55 -7.82 -1.05
C LYS A 118 6.63 -9.34 -1.02
N VAL A 119 6.29 -9.95 -2.14
CA VAL A 119 6.14 -11.41 -2.28
C VAL A 119 7.43 -12.21 -2.12
N GLN A 120 8.59 -11.56 -2.11
CA GLN A 120 9.88 -12.20 -1.87
C GLN A 120 10.10 -12.55 -0.40
N ASN A 121 9.39 -11.89 0.51
CA ASN A 121 9.60 -12.08 1.95
C ASN A 121 9.04 -13.41 2.44
N ASP A 122 9.79 -14.11 3.28
CA ASP A 122 9.23 -15.19 4.10
C ASP A 122 8.17 -14.61 5.07
N PRO A 123 6.91 -15.08 5.02
CA PRO A 123 5.82 -14.46 5.76
C PRO A 123 5.98 -14.60 7.28
N ASP A 124 6.48 -15.73 7.77
CA ASP A 124 6.62 -15.97 9.21
C ASP A 124 7.73 -15.10 9.79
N ARG A 125 8.89 -15.07 9.12
CA ARG A 125 10.02 -14.23 9.48
C ARG A 125 9.65 -12.75 9.48
N LEU A 126 9.05 -12.25 8.38
CA LEU A 126 8.69 -10.84 8.27
C LEU A 126 7.70 -10.44 9.38
N PHE A 127 6.61 -11.19 9.54
CA PHE A 127 5.57 -10.81 10.49
C PHE A 127 5.99 -10.99 11.94
N SER A 128 6.90 -11.92 12.25
CA SER A 128 7.49 -12.03 13.58
C SER A 128 8.33 -10.79 13.91
N ILE A 129 9.21 -10.34 13.01
CA ILE A 129 10.01 -9.13 13.24
C ILE A 129 9.12 -7.89 13.34
N MET A 130 8.10 -7.77 12.49
CA MET A 130 7.13 -6.67 12.58
C MET A 130 6.36 -6.69 13.92
N HIS A 131 5.98 -7.87 14.41
CA HIS A 131 5.33 -8.02 15.72
C HIS A 131 6.23 -7.51 16.85
N ASP A 132 7.51 -7.87 16.85
CA ASP A 132 8.47 -7.42 17.86
C ASP A 132 8.63 -5.88 17.84
N VAL A 133 8.69 -5.27 16.65
CA VAL A 133 8.77 -3.80 16.53
C VAL A 133 7.48 -3.11 17.00
N ILE A 134 6.30 -3.67 16.67
CA ILE A 134 5.01 -3.07 17.05
C ILE A 134 4.78 -3.21 18.55
N SER A 135 5.01 -4.40 19.11
CA SER A 135 4.68 -4.74 20.49
C SER A 135 5.55 -4.04 21.54
N THR A 136 6.70 -3.53 21.12
CA THR A 136 7.59 -2.71 21.97
C THR A 136 7.13 -1.26 22.12
N GLN A 137 6.16 -0.79 21.33
CA GLN A 137 5.65 0.58 21.43
C GLN A 137 4.66 0.74 22.60
N PRO A 138 4.65 1.90 23.30
CA PRO A 138 3.69 2.15 24.36
C PRO A 138 2.26 2.21 23.83
N ASP A 139 1.33 1.54 24.51
CA ASP A 139 -0.10 1.44 24.17
C ASP A 139 -0.37 1.01 22.72
N TRP A 140 0.53 0.21 22.13
CA TRP A 140 0.50 -0.13 20.71
C TRP A 140 -0.84 -0.73 20.26
N GLN A 141 -1.53 -1.47 21.12
CA GLN A 141 -2.83 -2.09 20.83
C GLN A 141 -3.91 -1.05 20.49
N THR A 142 -3.82 0.15 21.06
CA THR A 142 -4.82 1.21 20.87
C THR A 142 -4.29 2.35 20.01
N LYS A 143 -3.02 2.72 20.18
CA LYS A 143 -2.40 3.87 19.50
C LYS A 143 -1.78 3.51 18.15
N LEU A 144 -1.43 2.25 17.88
CA LEU A 144 -0.67 1.88 16.69
C LEU A 144 -1.36 0.82 15.83
N ALA A 145 -1.61 -0.37 16.38
CA ALA A 145 -2.14 -1.52 15.66
C ALA A 145 -3.40 -1.21 14.82
N PRO A 146 -4.41 -0.46 15.32
CA PRO A 146 -5.61 -0.15 14.53
C PRO A 146 -5.34 0.71 13.28
N ARG A 147 -4.19 1.38 13.23
CA ARG A 147 -3.77 2.26 12.13
C ARG A 147 -2.95 1.53 11.06
N ILE A 148 -2.52 0.28 11.31
CA ILE A 148 -1.73 -0.50 10.37
C ILE A 148 -2.64 -1.37 9.49
N LEU A 149 -2.45 -1.24 8.17
CA LEU A 149 -3.09 -2.04 7.14
C LEU A 149 -2.02 -2.83 6.37
N LEU A 150 -2.13 -4.15 6.35
CA LEU A 150 -1.19 -5.01 5.63
C LEU A 150 -1.67 -5.22 4.18
N GLY A 151 -0.91 -4.77 3.19
CA GLY A 151 -1.15 -4.99 1.77
C GLY A 151 -0.57 -6.32 1.30
N LEU A 152 -1.44 -7.25 0.91
CA LEU A 152 -1.05 -8.62 0.56
C LEU A 152 -1.28 -8.92 -0.92
N TRP A 153 -0.19 -9.23 -1.63
CA TRP A 153 -0.22 -9.63 -3.05
C TRP A 153 -0.57 -11.11 -3.28
N HIS A 154 -0.24 -11.97 -2.32
CA HIS A 154 -0.38 -13.43 -2.46
C HIS A 154 -1.09 -14.05 -1.24
N PRO A 155 -2.03 -15.01 -1.43
CA PRO A 155 -2.81 -15.59 -0.33
C PRO A 155 -1.95 -16.29 0.72
N ARG A 156 -0.73 -16.68 0.36
CA ARG A 156 0.24 -17.27 1.30
C ARG A 156 0.44 -16.44 2.57
N PHE A 157 0.33 -15.12 2.46
CA PHE A 157 0.57 -14.22 3.59
C PHE A 157 -0.65 -14.12 4.53
N VAL A 158 -1.85 -14.50 4.08
CA VAL A 158 -3.09 -14.26 4.85
C VAL A 158 -3.10 -15.05 6.17
N ALA A 159 -2.73 -16.34 6.13
CA ALA A 159 -2.71 -17.17 7.33
C ALA A 159 -1.67 -16.68 8.35
N PHE A 160 -0.46 -16.37 7.90
CA PHE A 160 0.59 -15.84 8.79
C PHE A 160 0.25 -14.45 9.33
N ALA A 161 -0.35 -13.57 8.52
CA ALA A 161 -0.82 -12.27 8.99
C ALA A 161 -1.88 -12.43 10.10
N LYS A 162 -2.82 -13.38 9.94
CA LYS A 162 -3.81 -13.71 10.98
C LYS A 162 -3.17 -14.33 12.23
N ALA A 163 -2.11 -15.12 12.09
CA ALA A 163 -1.46 -15.77 13.22
C ALA A 163 -0.55 -14.81 14.02
N ARG A 164 0.27 -14.00 13.33
CA ARG A 164 1.30 -13.16 13.95
C ARG A 164 0.86 -11.71 14.20
N LEU A 165 -0.02 -11.18 13.36
CA LEU A 165 -0.47 -9.79 13.37
C LEU A 165 -2.00 -9.69 13.38
N GLN A 166 -2.66 -10.52 14.20
CA GLN A 166 -4.13 -10.62 14.28
C GLN A 166 -4.84 -9.27 14.49
N TYR A 167 -4.17 -8.34 15.16
CA TYR A 167 -4.64 -7.00 15.50
C TYR A 167 -4.54 -5.99 14.34
N CYS A 168 -3.77 -6.28 13.28
CA CYS A 168 -3.69 -5.42 12.10
C CYS A 168 -4.84 -5.74 11.14
N ARG A 169 -5.31 -4.73 10.40
CA ARG A 169 -6.23 -4.93 9.28
C ARG A 169 -5.47 -5.43 8.06
N ARG A 170 -6.17 -6.03 7.10
CA ARG A 170 -5.57 -6.59 5.88
C ARG A 170 -6.25 -6.03 4.65
N SER A 171 -5.45 -5.80 3.62
CA SER A 171 -5.90 -5.52 2.27
C SER A 171 -5.32 -6.53 1.28
N HIS A 172 -6.07 -6.79 0.21
CA HIS A 172 -5.46 -7.37 -0.99
C HIS A 172 -5.02 -6.25 -1.91
N ILE A 173 -3.76 -6.27 -2.29
CA ILE A 173 -3.22 -5.39 -3.33
C ILE A 173 -3.06 -6.18 -4.63
N GLY A 174 -3.59 -5.64 -5.73
CA GLY A 174 -3.51 -6.35 -7.00
C GLY A 174 -4.12 -5.66 -8.21
N VAL A 175 -3.95 -6.32 -9.35
CA VAL A 175 -4.48 -5.91 -10.65
C VAL A 175 -5.65 -6.79 -11.12
N SER A 176 -5.81 -7.99 -10.54
CA SER A 176 -6.79 -8.98 -11.00
C SER A 176 -8.01 -9.05 -10.08
N LEU A 177 -9.18 -8.68 -10.61
CA LEU A 177 -10.45 -8.78 -9.89
C LEU A 177 -10.87 -10.23 -9.63
N SER A 178 -10.49 -11.18 -10.50
CA SER A 178 -10.79 -12.60 -10.29
C SER A 178 -9.95 -13.20 -9.17
N ILE A 179 -8.67 -12.82 -9.05
CA ILE A 179 -7.83 -13.21 -7.90
C ILE A 179 -8.38 -12.61 -6.61
N ALA A 180 -8.75 -11.32 -6.62
CA ALA A 180 -9.33 -10.65 -5.47
C ALA A 180 -10.57 -11.38 -4.94
N ARG A 181 -11.51 -11.71 -5.83
CA ARG A 181 -12.72 -12.47 -5.49
C ARG A 181 -12.43 -13.88 -5.02
N LYS A 182 -11.56 -14.62 -5.73
CA LYS A 182 -11.35 -16.05 -5.46
C LYS A 182 -10.56 -16.31 -4.18
N TYR A 183 -9.51 -15.53 -3.92
CA TYR A 183 -8.52 -15.88 -2.89
C TYR A 183 -8.50 -14.93 -1.68
N PHE A 184 -9.04 -13.72 -1.81
CA PHE A 184 -8.93 -12.71 -0.75
C PHE A 184 -10.26 -12.26 -0.18
N TRP A 185 -11.39 -12.55 -0.84
CA TRP A 185 -12.70 -12.03 -0.46
C TRP A 185 -13.05 -12.22 1.02
N ASP A 186 -12.80 -13.40 1.58
CA ASP A 186 -13.09 -13.69 2.99
C ASP A 186 -11.88 -13.42 3.92
N GLY A 187 -10.72 -13.11 3.34
CA GLY A 187 -9.46 -12.93 4.07
C GLY A 187 -9.13 -11.48 4.43
N VAL A 188 -9.75 -10.50 3.77
CA VAL A 188 -9.38 -9.08 3.87
C VAL A 188 -10.58 -8.16 4.01
N GLU A 189 -10.37 -6.99 4.62
CA GLU A 189 -11.39 -5.95 4.79
C GLU A 189 -11.35 -4.89 3.67
N VAL A 190 -10.23 -4.80 2.96
CA VAL A 190 -9.94 -3.74 1.99
C VAL A 190 -9.37 -4.31 0.69
N PHE A 191 -9.72 -3.73 -0.45
CA PHE A 191 -9.12 -4.03 -1.75
C PHE A 191 -8.38 -2.82 -2.29
N SER A 192 -7.05 -2.92 -2.39
CA SER A 192 -6.17 -1.91 -2.98
C SER A 192 -5.89 -2.27 -4.44
N MET A 193 -6.70 -1.73 -5.35
CA MET A 193 -6.69 -2.16 -6.75
C MET A 193 -6.04 -1.12 -7.67
N ALA A 194 -5.34 -1.59 -8.70
CA ALA A 194 -4.89 -0.71 -9.76
C ALA A 194 -6.08 -0.01 -10.42
N PHE A 195 -5.98 1.31 -10.64
CA PHE A 195 -7.06 2.13 -11.19
C PHE A 195 -7.67 1.54 -12.47
N ALA A 196 -6.80 1.10 -13.39
CA ALA A 196 -7.19 0.53 -14.67
C ALA A 196 -8.05 -0.74 -14.54
N SER A 197 -7.87 -1.52 -13.48
CA SER A 197 -8.68 -2.72 -13.26
C SER A 197 -10.13 -2.38 -12.93
N LEU A 198 -10.37 -1.20 -12.36
CA LEU A 198 -11.69 -0.73 -11.97
C LEU A 198 -12.44 -0.01 -13.10
N THR A 199 -11.79 0.41 -14.19
CA THR A 199 -12.49 1.16 -15.27
C THR A 199 -13.44 0.29 -16.11
N THR A 200 -13.24 -1.03 -16.11
CA THR A 200 -13.99 -1.97 -16.94
C THR A 200 -15.40 -2.24 -16.41
N TYR A 201 -16.24 -2.91 -17.22
CA TYR A 201 -17.55 -3.40 -16.77
C TYR A 201 -17.43 -4.33 -15.55
N ASP A 202 -16.47 -5.26 -15.56
CA ASP A 202 -16.21 -6.12 -14.39
C ASP A 202 -15.69 -5.30 -13.19
N GLY A 203 -14.91 -4.25 -13.45
CA GLY A 203 -14.50 -3.27 -12.44
C GLY A 203 -15.68 -2.55 -11.79
N GLN A 204 -16.68 -2.13 -12.56
CA GLN A 204 -17.91 -1.56 -12.03
C GLN A 204 -18.68 -2.57 -11.18
N LYS A 205 -18.81 -3.81 -11.66
CA LYS A 205 -19.45 -4.89 -10.91
C LYS A 205 -18.74 -5.13 -9.58
N PHE A 206 -17.40 -5.20 -9.59
CA PHE A 206 -16.58 -5.35 -8.39
C PHE A 206 -16.79 -4.23 -7.38
N ARG A 207 -16.86 -2.96 -7.83
CA ARG A 207 -17.17 -1.83 -6.93
C ARG A 207 -18.53 -1.98 -6.26
N ASN A 208 -19.54 -2.41 -7.02
CA ASN A 208 -20.89 -2.62 -6.48
C ASN A 208 -20.91 -3.78 -5.48
N GLU A 209 -20.20 -4.89 -5.77
CA GLU A 209 -20.05 -6.04 -4.86
C GLU A 209 -19.37 -5.62 -3.55
N CYS A 210 -18.27 -4.88 -3.63
CA CYS A 210 -17.57 -4.37 -2.45
C CYS A 210 -18.47 -3.47 -1.60
N LYS A 211 -19.17 -2.52 -2.23
CA LYS A 211 -20.12 -1.63 -1.55
C LYS A 211 -21.23 -2.43 -0.84
N ALA A 212 -21.82 -3.42 -1.51
CA ALA A 212 -22.86 -4.27 -0.93
C ALA A 212 -22.36 -5.12 0.24
N ALA A 213 -21.09 -5.55 0.20
CA ALA A 213 -20.45 -6.36 1.24
C ALA A 213 -19.77 -5.52 2.35
N GLY A 214 -19.86 -4.19 2.30
CA GLY A 214 -19.16 -3.31 3.25
C GLY A 214 -17.63 -3.33 3.14
N LYS A 215 -17.08 -3.85 2.05
CA LYS A 215 -15.65 -3.85 1.75
C LYS A 215 -15.20 -2.44 1.34
N LYS A 216 -14.01 -2.05 1.78
CA LYS A 216 -13.40 -0.77 1.39
C LYS A 216 -12.55 -0.93 0.13
N ILE A 217 -12.50 0.10 -0.70
CA ILE A 217 -11.66 0.12 -1.90
C ILE A 217 -10.66 1.27 -1.81
N MET A 218 -9.40 0.94 -2.05
CA MET A 218 -8.33 1.89 -2.29
C MET A 218 -7.90 1.77 -3.74
N VAL A 219 -7.44 2.86 -4.34
CA VAL A 219 -7.01 2.88 -5.75
C VAL A 219 -5.62 3.44 -5.91
N TRP A 220 -4.79 2.77 -6.71
CA TRP A 220 -3.41 3.17 -6.95
C TRP A 220 -2.99 3.03 -8.42
N THR A 221 -1.92 3.70 -8.87
CA THR A 221 -1.45 4.99 -8.33
C THR A 221 -2.17 6.09 -9.10
N VAL A 222 -2.83 7.02 -8.41
CA VAL A 222 -3.69 8.04 -9.03
C VAL A 222 -3.08 9.41 -8.86
N ASN A 223 -2.47 9.94 -9.92
CA ASN A 223 -1.76 11.23 -9.92
C ASN A 223 -2.43 12.32 -10.79
N GLU A 224 -3.30 11.90 -11.70
CA GLU A 224 -3.99 12.80 -12.64
C GLU A 224 -5.34 13.26 -12.06
N PRO A 225 -5.66 14.58 -12.13
CA PRO A 225 -6.93 15.12 -11.65
C PRO A 225 -8.17 14.40 -12.21
N GLU A 226 -8.17 14.03 -13.49
CA GLU A 226 -9.27 13.32 -14.14
C GLU A 226 -9.53 11.96 -13.49
N HIS A 227 -8.47 11.25 -13.12
CA HIS A 227 -8.55 9.97 -12.43
C HIS A 227 -9.01 10.14 -10.97
N MET A 228 -8.55 11.20 -10.29
CA MET A 228 -9.02 11.55 -8.93
C MET A 228 -10.52 11.84 -8.93
N MET A 229 -11.00 12.63 -9.89
CA MET A 229 -12.43 12.92 -10.03
C MET A 229 -13.25 11.67 -10.37
N GLU A 230 -12.70 10.77 -11.17
CA GLU A 230 -13.38 9.51 -11.46
C GLU A 230 -13.44 8.60 -10.22
N ALA A 231 -12.38 8.55 -9.40
CA ALA A 231 -12.40 7.85 -8.11
C ALA A 231 -13.45 8.45 -7.16
N VAL A 232 -13.63 9.78 -7.16
CA VAL A 232 -14.72 10.46 -6.43
C VAL A 232 -16.10 10.01 -6.93
N ARG A 233 -16.32 9.94 -8.26
CA ARG A 233 -17.59 9.45 -8.84
C ARG A 233 -17.88 8.01 -8.48
N TRP A 234 -16.84 7.19 -8.39
CA TRP A 234 -16.95 5.78 -8.02
C TRP A 234 -17.21 5.56 -6.52
N GLY A 235 -17.03 6.60 -5.69
CA GLY A 235 -17.14 6.47 -4.23
C GLY A 235 -16.03 5.61 -3.64
N ILE A 236 -14.80 5.76 -4.16
CA ILE A 236 -13.61 5.09 -3.63
C ILE A 236 -13.30 5.62 -2.21
N ASP A 237 -12.83 4.77 -1.31
CA ASP A 237 -12.56 5.16 0.07
C ASP A 237 -11.20 5.85 0.22
N VAL A 238 -10.18 5.42 -0.54
CA VAL A 238 -8.82 5.97 -0.46
C VAL A 238 -8.18 6.12 -1.84
N ILE A 239 -7.56 7.27 -2.09
CA ILE A 239 -6.67 7.50 -3.22
C ILE A 239 -5.22 7.38 -2.73
N LEU A 240 -4.47 6.42 -3.29
CA LEU A 240 -3.01 6.39 -3.16
C LEU A 240 -2.39 7.22 -4.29
N THR A 241 -1.59 8.21 -3.92
CA THR A 241 -1.04 9.19 -4.87
C THR A 241 0.37 9.60 -4.51
N ASP A 242 1.18 9.89 -5.53
CA ASP A 242 2.53 10.45 -5.37
C ASP A 242 2.47 11.96 -5.10
N VAL A 243 1.32 12.60 -5.39
CA VAL A 243 1.08 14.05 -5.37
C VAL A 243 0.01 14.41 -4.34
N THR A 244 0.30 14.12 -3.07
CA THR A 244 -0.60 14.31 -1.90
C THR A 244 -1.23 15.69 -1.85
N LYS A 245 -0.42 16.75 -1.94
CA LYS A 245 -0.91 18.14 -1.98
C LYS A 245 -1.96 18.39 -3.07
N LYS A 246 -1.74 17.88 -4.29
CA LYS A 246 -2.67 18.07 -5.42
C LYS A 246 -4.05 17.48 -5.11
N TRP A 247 -4.09 16.26 -4.58
CA TRP A 247 -5.36 15.64 -4.22
C TRP A 247 -6.06 16.41 -3.09
N LEU A 248 -5.31 16.83 -2.06
CA LEU A 248 -5.87 17.57 -0.93
C LEU A 248 -6.47 18.93 -1.35
N GLU A 249 -5.81 19.65 -2.25
CA GLU A 249 -6.33 20.91 -2.83
C GLU A 249 -7.61 20.67 -3.64
N LEU A 250 -7.64 19.64 -4.50
CA LEU A 250 -8.84 19.28 -5.27
C LEU A 250 -9.99 18.83 -4.36
N ARG A 251 -9.68 18.07 -3.31
CA ARG A 251 -10.67 17.61 -2.32
C ARG A 251 -11.25 18.79 -1.54
N ALA A 252 -10.43 19.76 -1.14
CA ALA A 252 -10.90 20.99 -0.51
C ALA A 252 -11.83 21.79 -1.45
N ALA A 253 -11.49 21.89 -2.74
CA ALA A 253 -12.35 22.53 -3.72
C ALA A 253 -13.70 21.79 -3.90
N LEU A 254 -13.69 20.45 -3.92
CA LEU A 254 -14.91 19.63 -3.96
C LEU A 254 -15.80 19.83 -2.73
N GLN A 255 -15.23 20.05 -1.55
CA GLN A 255 -15.99 20.34 -0.34
C GLN A 255 -16.70 21.70 -0.40
N VAL A 256 -16.13 22.68 -1.13
CA VAL A 256 -16.74 24.00 -1.33
C VAL A 256 -17.84 23.95 -2.39
N ASN A 257 -17.57 23.34 -3.56
CA ASN A 257 -18.54 23.27 -4.65
C ASN A 257 -18.37 21.99 -5.49
N TYR A 258 -19.00 20.91 -5.01
CA TYR A 258 -18.87 19.58 -5.59
C TYR A 258 -19.21 19.53 -7.09
N ASP A 259 -20.40 20.00 -7.49
CA ASP A 259 -20.87 19.90 -8.87
C ASP A 259 -20.07 20.77 -9.83
N SER A 260 -19.68 21.98 -9.40
CA SER A 260 -18.87 22.89 -10.22
C SER A 260 -17.48 22.31 -10.48
N ILE A 261 -16.81 21.79 -9.45
CA ILE A 261 -15.48 21.20 -9.62
C ILE A 261 -15.57 19.93 -10.44
N LEU A 262 -16.51 19.03 -10.14
CA LEU A 262 -16.60 17.74 -10.82
C LEU A 262 -16.99 17.86 -12.30
N SER A 263 -17.77 18.88 -12.68
CA SER A 263 -18.17 19.13 -14.08
C SER A 263 -17.02 19.61 -14.97
N GLN A 264 -15.94 20.15 -14.39
CA GLN A 264 -14.74 20.58 -15.13
C GLN A 264 -13.93 19.39 -15.68
N TYR A 265 -14.10 18.20 -15.11
CA TYR A 265 -13.31 17.02 -15.46
C TYR A 265 -14.13 16.03 -16.28
N SER A 266 -13.77 15.93 -17.55
CA SER A 266 -14.39 15.03 -18.51
C SER A 266 -14.14 13.55 -18.19
N ARG A 267 -15.08 12.66 -18.55
CA ARG A 267 -14.91 11.19 -18.53
C ARG A 267 -14.39 10.63 -19.85
N TRP A 268 -14.10 11.49 -20.83
CA TRP A 268 -13.67 11.08 -22.16
C TRP A 268 -12.35 10.28 -22.13
N PHE A 269 -11.48 10.55 -21.15
CA PHE A 269 -10.21 9.83 -20.98
C PHE A 269 -10.40 8.31 -20.84
N LEU A 270 -11.55 7.85 -20.32
CA LEU A 270 -11.87 6.43 -20.21
C LEU A 270 -11.84 5.79 -21.59
N TRP A 271 -12.36 6.45 -22.62
CA TRP A 271 -12.55 5.92 -23.97
C TRP A 271 -11.39 6.21 -24.93
N THR A 272 -10.57 7.23 -24.64
CA THR A 272 -9.46 7.64 -25.50
C THR A 272 -8.11 7.05 -25.09
N THR A 273 -8.05 6.38 -23.94
CA THR A 273 -6.80 5.82 -23.41
C THR A 273 -6.80 4.30 -23.52
N TRP A 274 -6.09 3.79 -24.53
CA TRP A 274 -5.83 2.36 -24.72
C TRP A 274 -5.27 1.63 -23.48
N LYS A 275 -4.63 2.36 -22.54
CA LYS A 275 -4.10 1.82 -21.28
C LYS A 275 -5.16 1.12 -20.40
N PHE A 276 -6.44 1.42 -20.60
CA PHE A 276 -7.54 0.80 -19.84
C PHE A 276 -8.16 -0.43 -20.51
N TYR A 277 -7.87 -0.69 -21.79
CA TYR A 277 -8.56 -1.71 -22.58
C TYR A 277 -7.66 -2.86 -23.07
N LEU A 278 -6.39 -2.58 -23.35
CA LEU A 278 -5.44 -3.59 -23.86
C LEU A 278 -4.46 -4.13 -22.80
N PRO A 279 -3.97 -3.31 -21.84
CA PRO A 279 -3.00 -3.77 -20.83
C PRO A 279 -3.57 -4.60 -19.70
N SER A 280 -4.87 -4.53 -19.37
CA SER A 280 -5.35 -5.16 -18.13
C SER A 280 -5.24 -6.68 -18.16
N ILE A 281 -5.53 -7.35 -19.29
CA ILE A 281 -5.42 -8.82 -19.40
C ILE A 281 -3.95 -9.26 -19.44
N LEU A 282 -3.11 -8.58 -20.22
CA LEU A 282 -1.68 -8.91 -20.32
C LEU A 282 -0.95 -8.61 -19.01
N ALA A 283 -1.23 -7.47 -18.37
CA ALA A 283 -0.71 -7.13 -17.05
C ALA A 283 -1.19 -8.13 -16.00
N ASN A 284 -2.47 -8.52 -16.00
CA ASN A 284 -2.97 -9.56 -15.10
C ASN A 284 -2.21 -10.87 -15.26
N ARG A 285 -1.94 -11.30 -16.50
CA ARG A 285 -1.19 -12.53 -16.77
C ARG A 285 0.27 -12.41 -16.35
N ALA A 286 0.94 -11.30 -16.71
CA ALA A 286 2.33 -11.07 -16.36
C ALA A 286 2.51 -10.96 -14.84
N THR A 287 1.67 -10.17 -14.16
CA THR A 287 1.68 -10.07 -12.70
C THR A 287 1.38 -11.41 -12.06
N ARG A 288 0.41 -12.19 -12.54
CA ARG A 288 0.15 -13.53 -12.02
C ARG A 288 1.39 -14.42 -12.16
N LEU A 289 2.01 -14.49 -13.33
CA LEU A 289 3.21 -15.30 -13.55
C LEU A 289 4.38 -14.87 -12.65
N TYR A 290 4.56 -13.56 -12.46
CA TYR A 290 5.55 -13.03 -11.53
C TYR A 290 5.27 -13.45 -10.08
N LEU A 291 4.02 -13.29 -9.61
CA LEU A 291 3.62 -13.67 -8.26
C LEU A 291 3.76 -15.18 -8.05
N GLU A 292 3.32 -16.00 -9.01
CA GLU A 292 3.44 -17.45 -8.94
C GLU A 292 4.91 -17.92 -9.02
N GLY A 293 5.74 -17.24 -9.81
CA GLY A 293 7.17 -17.51 -9.88
C GLY A 293 7.92 -17.17 -8.59
N ALA A 294 7.50 -16.12 -7.88
CA ALA A 294 8.12 -15.70 -6.62
C ALA A 294 7.58 -16.46 -5.39
N ALA A 295 6.29 -16.81 -5.38
CA ALA A 295 5.59 -17.27 -4.19
C ALA A 295 4.93 -18.65 -4.31
N GLY A 296 5.01 -19.28 -5.49
CA GLY A 296 4.33 -20.52 -5.83
C GLY A 296 2.91 -20.30 -6.39
N PRO A 297 2.26 -21.33 -6.95
CA PRO A 297 0.91 -21.22 -7.51
C PRO A 297 -0.14 -20.79 -6.48
N PHE A 298 -1.11 -19.97 -6.88
CA PHE A 298 -2.21 -19.54 -6.00
C PHE A 298 -3.04 -20.71 -5.46
N ASP A 299 -3.24 -21.77 -6.26
CA ASP A 299 -4.08 -22.92 -5.92
C ASP A 299 -3.38 -23.99 -5.04
N ASN A 300 -2.05 -23.93 -4.89
CA ASN A 300 -1.26 -24.94 -4.18
C ASN A 300 -0.69 -24.46 -2.83
N PHE A 301 -1.31 -23.44 -2.22
CA PHE A 301 -0.90 -23.00 -0.90
C PHE A 301 -1.53 -23.89 0.18
N ALA A 302 -0.77 -24.81 0.74
CA ALA A 302 -1.14 -25.47 1.99
C ALA A 302 -0.97 -24.44 3.13
N PRO A 303 -2.04 -24.01 3.83
CA PRO A 303 -1.86 -23.29 5.07
C PRO A 303 -1.09 -24.19 6.03
N PRO A 304 -0.10 -23.68 6.80
CA PRO A 304 0.67 -24.52 7.69
C PRO A 304 -0.26 -25.26 8.65
N GLU A 305 -0.01 -26.55 8.86
CA GLU A 305 -0.54 -27.24 10.04
C GLU A 305 -0.13 -26.40 11.24
N THR A 306 -1.11 -26.00 12.03
CA THR A 306 -0.94 -25.05 13.13
C THR A 306 -0.20 -25.74 14.27
N SER A 307 1.11 -25.86 14.17
CA SER A 307 2.00 -26.02 15.32
C SER A 307 2.45 -24.65 15.79
N VAL A 308 1.50 -23.77 16.13
CA VAL A 308 1.78 -22.51 16.81
C VAL A 308 1.46 -22.73 18.28
N THR A 309 2.50 -22.99 19.07
CA THR A 309 2.45 -22.82 20.51
C THR A 309 2.03 -21.37 20.76
N VAL A 310 0.82 -21.18 21.27
CA VAL A 310 0.35 -19.88 21.75
C VAL A 310 1.27 -19.49 22.90
N VAL A 311 2.19 -18.55 22.67
CA VAL A 311 2.88 -17.89 23.77
C VAL A 311 1.87 -16.93 24.37
N ALA A 312 1.37 -17.32 25.56
CA ALA A 312 0.42 -16.57 26.36
C ALA A 312 1.02 -15.24 26.86
#